data_AF-A0A9J6H4A8-F1
#
_entry.id   AF-A0A9J6H4A8-F1
#
_cell.length_a   1.000
_cell.length_b   1.000
_cell.length_c   1.000
_cell.angle_alpha   90.00
_cell.angle_beta   90.00
_cell.angle_gamma   90.00
#
_symmetry.space_group_name_H-M   'P 1'
#
loop_
_entity.id
_entity.type
_entity.pdbx_description
1 polymer ?
#
loop_
_entity_poly.entity_id
_entity_poly.type
_entity_poly.pdbx_seq_one_letter_code
_entity_poly.pdbx_strand_id
1 'polypeptide(L)'
;MKEESLVVQRLVYDEVSAAKGVAKVDFTDKMIDTVRSANIRWKEELYRKKQEWLQLSDVERNKQRTAALVKELKLKKQTIMKDADLRASRLQQEIESLKE
;
A
#
# COMPACT_ATOMS: atom_id res chain seq x y z
N MET A 1 46.94 -12.71 13.04
CA MET A 1 45.72 -12.07 12.50
C MET A 1 45.35 -10.73 13.14
N LYS A 2 45.25 -10.55 14.48
CA LYS A 2 44.97 -9.20 15.04
C LYS A 2 46.15 -8.22 14.99
N GLU A 3 47.38 -8.72 15.13
CA GLU A 3 48.60 -7.89 15.06
C GLU A 3 48.82 -7.32 13.66
N GLU A 4 48.58 -8.11 12.61
CA GLU A 4 48.59 -7.63 11.22
C GLU A 4 47.58 -6.49 11.02
N SER A 5 46.41 -6.55 11.66
CA SER A 5 45.42 -5.47 11.61
C SER A 5 45.88 -4.19 12.31
N LEU A 6 46.59 -4.28 13.44
CA LEU A 6 47.10 -3.11 14.17
C LEU A 6 48.32 -2.49 13.49
N VAL A 7 49.21 -3.34 12.94
CA VAL A 7 50.36 -2.89 12.15
C VAL A 7 49.89 -2.19 10.88
N VAL A 8 48.88 -2.72 10.20
CA VAL A 8 48.28 -2.07 9.01
C VAL A 8 47.62 -0.74 9.38
N GLN A 9 46.87 -0.68 10.48
CA GLN A 9 46.27 0.59 10.93
C GLN A 9 47.32 1.64 11.28
N ARG A 10 48.42 1.24 11.91
CA ARG A 10 49.53 2.14 12.24
C ARG A 10 50.29 2.60 11.01
N LEU A 11 50.54 1.70 10.05
CA LEU A 11 51.12 2.06 8.76
C LEU A 11 50.26 3.10 8.03
N VAL A 12 48.95 2.86 7.93
CA VAL A 12 48.02 3.83 7.32
C VAL A 12 48.03 5.17 8.05
N TYR A 13 48.06 5.16 9.39
CA TYR A 13 48.14 6.38 10.19
C TYR A 13 49.44 7.15 9.96
N ASP A 14 50.58 6.47 9.98
CA ASP A 14 51.90 7.07 9.79
C ASP A 14 52.02 7.66 8.38
N GLU A 15 51.52 6.98 7.35
CA GLU A 15 51.47 7.48 5.97
C GLU A 15 50.56 8.71 5.82
N VAL A 16 49.37 8.69 6.42
CA VAL A 16 48.44 9.85 6.39
C VAL A 16 48.99 11.03 7.19
N SER A 17 49.65 10.77 8.32
CA SER A 17 50.32 11.77 9.14
C SER A 17 51.51 12.39 8.41
N ALA A 18 52.34 11.57 7.75
CA ALA A 18 53.46 12.00 6.91
C ALA A 18 53.00 12.85 5.72
N ALA A 19 51.83 12.53 5.14
CA ALA A 19 51.19 13.34 4.10
C ALA A 19 50.56 14.66 4.61
N LYS A 20 50.68 14.97 5.92
CA LYS A 20 50.04 16.12 6.60
C LYS A 20 48.51 16.09 6.53
N GLY A 21 47.92 14.89 6.51
CA GLY A 21 46.50 14.66 6.35
C GLY A 21 46.07 14.49 4.89
N VAL A 22 44.77 14.29 4.67
CA VAL A 22 44.19 14.25 3.32
C VAL A 22 44.09 15.67 2.80
N ALA A 23 45.05 16.09 1.98
CA ALA A 23 45.15 17.47 1.52
C ALA A 23 43.95 17.92 0.68
N LYS A 24 43.36 17.02 -0.12
CA LYS A 24 42.19 17.27 -0.98
C LYS A 24 41.35 16.01 -1.16
N VAL A 25 40.04 16.16 -1.06
CA VAL A 25 39.07 15.15 -1.50
C VAL A 25 38.51 15.64 -2.83
N ASP A 26 38.85 14.96 -3.92
CA ASP A 26 38.34 15.30 -5.23
C ASP A 26 36.98 14.64 -5.44
N PHE A 27 35.94 15.46 -5.43
CA PHE A 27 34.60 15.03 -5.82
C PHE A 27 34.49 15.11 -7.33
N THR A 28 34.39 13.95 -7.97
CA THR A 28 34.13 13.89 -9.41
C THR A 28 32.66 14.20 -9.70
N ASP A 29 32.39 14.82 -10.85
CA ASP A 29 31.01 15.08 -11.30
C ASP A 29 30.18 13.79 -11.33
N LYS A 30 30.79 12.67 -11.70
CA LYS A 30 30.16 11.34 -11.67
C LYS A 30 29.67 10.94 -10.27
N MET A 31 30.41 11.27 -9.21
CA MET A 31 29.98 11.00 -7.84
C MET A 31 28.76 11.85 -7.47
N ILE A 32 28.77 13.13 -7.86
CA ILE A 32 27.66 14.06 -7.62
C ILE A 32 26.41 13.59 -8.37
N ASP A 33 26.54 13.21 -9.64
CA ASP A 33 25.44 12.73 -10.47
C ASP A 33 24.87 11.41 -9.98
N THR A 34 25.72 10.52 -9.45
CA THR A 34 25.27 9.26 -8.86
C THR A 34 24.40 9.51 -7.63
N VAL A 35 24.83 10.39 -6.72
CA VAL A 35 24.05 10.75 -5.53
C VAL A 35 22.75 11.46 -5.91
N ARG A 36 22.81 12.39 -6.86
CA ARG A 36 21.62 13.11 -7.35
C ARG A 36 20.61 12.15 -7.96
N SER A 37 21.07 11.24 -8.82
CA SER A 37 20.22 10.23 -9.46
C SER A 37 19.62 9.25 -8.46
N ALA A 38 20.40 8.81 -7.46
CA ALA A 38 19.91 7.95 -6.38
C ALA A 38 18.81 8.64 -5.57
N ASN A 39 18.99 9.92 -5.24
CA ASN A 39 17.99 10.70 -4.52
C ASN A 39 16.70 10.89 -5.33
N ILE A 40 16.81 11.14 -6.64
CA ILE A 40 15.64 11.24 -7.54
C ILE A 40 14.86 9.92 -7.54
N ARG A 41 15.54 8.80 -7.80
CA ARG A 41 14.92 7.46 -7.80
C ARG A 41 14.25 7.14 -6.46
N TRP A 42 14.90 7.49 -5.36
CA TRP A 42 14.34 7.28 -4.03
C TRP A 42 13.06 8.09 -3.81
N LYS A 43 13.01 9.36 -4.24
CA LYS A 43 11.80 10.19 -4.16
C LYS A 43 10.67 9.66 -5.05
N GLU A 44 11.00 9.23 -6.26
CA GLU A 44 10.04 8.61 -7.18
C GLU A 44 9.44 7.32 -6.59
N GLU A 45 10.27 6.45 -6.03
CA GLU A 45 9.84 5.22 -5.37
C GLU A 45 8.95 5.51 -4.15
N LEU A 46 9.31 6.51 -3.35
CA LEU A 46 8.52 6.94 -2.19
C LEU A 46 7.15 7.46 -2.61
N TYR A 47 7.09 8.25 -3.69
CA TYR A 47 5.82 8.72 -4.25
C TYR A 47 4.98 7.56 -4.80
N ARG A 48 5.60 6.62 -5.53
CA ARG A 48 4.92 5.44 -6.07
C ARG A 48 4.29 4.60 -4.96
N LYS A 49 5.04 4.29 -3.90
CA LYS A 49 4.51 3.55 -2.73
C LYS A 49 3.35 4.25 -2.06
N LYS A 50 3.40 5.59 -1.95
CA LYS A 50 2.28 6.37 -1.40
C LYS A 50 1.02 6.23 -2.26
N GLN A 51 1.16 6.28 -3.58
CA GLN A 51 0.04 6.11 -4.51
C GLN A 51 -0.54 4.70 -4.47
N GLU A 52 0.31 3.68 -4.45
CA GLU A 52 -0.10 2.27 -4.31
C GLU A 52 -0.92 2.06 -3.03
N TRP A 53 -0.46 2.63 -1.90
CA TRP A 53 -1.19 2.53 -0.64
C TRP A 53 -2.57 3.20 -0.69
N LEU A 54 -2.67 4.39 -1.30
CA LEU A 54 -3.94 5.09 -1.50
C LEU A 54 -4.89 4.26 -2.38
N GLN A 55 -4.40 3.68 -3.48
CA GLN A 55 -5.21 2.83 -4.35
C GLN A 55 -5.72 1.58 -3.62
N LEU A 56 -4.87 0.91 -2.83
CA LEU A 56 -5.29 -0.25 -2.03
C LEU A 56 -6.37 0.12 -1.00
N SER A 57 -6.21 1.28 -0.35
CA SER A 57 -7.20 1.82 0.60
C SER A 57 -8.54 2.10 -0.08
N ASP A 58 -8.52 2.73 -1.27
CA ASP A 58 -9.74 3.03 -2.03
C ASP A 58 -10.43 1.76 -2.54
N VAL A 59 -9.66 0.76 -2.98
CA VAL A 59 -10.19 -0.54 -3.39
C VAL A 59 -10.89 -1.23 -2.21
N GLU A 60 -10.27 -1.23 -1.03
CA GLU A 60 -10.86 -1.83 0.16
C GLU A 60 -12.13 -1.10 0.60
N ARG A 61 -12.11 0.24 0.60
CA ARG A 61 -13.29 1.05 0.90
C ARG A 61 -14.44 0.79 -0.08
N ASN A 62 -14.13 0.64 -1.37
CA ASN A 62 -15.12 0.31 -2.38
C ASN A 62 -15.68 -1.11 -2.20
N LYS A 63 -14.84 -2.11 -1.90
CA LYS A 63 -15.32 -3.46 -1.57
C LYS A 63 -16.29 -3.45 -0.39
N GLN A 64 -15.97 -2.74 0.67
CA GLN A 64 -16.84 -2.62 1.85
C GLN A 64 -18.18 -1.95 1.52
N ARG A 65 -18.15 -0.86 0.72
CA ARG A 65 -19.36 -0.20 0.23
C ARG A 65 -20.22 -1.13 -0.62
N THR A 66 -19.63 -1.83 -1.58
CA THR A 66 -20.34 -2.79 -2.43
C THR A 66 -20.93 -3.93 -1.61
N ALA A 67 -20.19 -4.48 -0.64
CA ALA A 67 -20.69 -5.53 0.23
C ALA A 67 -21.88 -5.08 1.08
N ALA A 68 -21.84 -3.85 1.61
CA ALA A 68 -22.95 -3.25 2.34
C ALA A 68 -24.20 -3.09 1.45
N LEU A 69 -24.04 -2.56 0.23
CA LEU A 69 -25.13 -2.41 -0.74
C LEU A 69 -25.73 -3.76 -1.13
N VAL A 70 -24.91 -4.79 -1.36
CA VAL A 70 -25.39 -6.14 -1.66
C VAL A 70 -26.20 -6.71 -0.50
N LYS A 71 -25.75 -6.49 0.75
CA LYS A 71 -26.49 -6.93 1.94
C LYS A 71 -27.85 -6.22 2.05
N GLU A 72 -27.86 -4.90 1.83
CA GLU A 72 -29.10 -4.10 1.84
C GLU A 72 -30.07 -4.55 0.75
N LEU A 73 -29.60 -4.76 -0.48
CA LEU A 73 -30.42 -5.24 -1.60
C LEU A 73 -30.97 -6.64 -1.35
N LYS A 74 -30.18 -7.55 -0.76
CA LYS A 74 -30.66 -8.89 -0.37
C LYS A 74 -31.77 -8.79 0.67
N LEU A 75 -31.63 -7.92 1.66
CA LEU A 75 -32.67 -7.70 2.66
C LEU A 75 -33.94 -7.13 2.03
N LYS A 76 -33.83 -6.09 1.19
CA LYS A 76 -34.97 -5.51 0.46
C LYS A 76 -35.68 -6.55 -0.39
N LYS A 77 -34.93 -7.40 -1.11
CA LYS A 77 -35.50 -8.50 -1.89
C LYS A 77 -36.31 -9.46 -1.01
N GLN A 78 -35.76 -9.87 0.14
CA GLN A 78 -36.47 -10.75 1.06
C GLN A 78 -37.75 -10.12 1.61
N THR A 79 -37.73 -8.84 1.96
CA THR A 79 -38.93 -8.13 2.41
C THR A 79 -40.00 -8.10 1.32
N ILE A 80 -39.63 -7.75 0.09
CA ILE A 80 -40.56 -7.73 -1.05
C ILE A 80 -41.16 -9.11 -1.31
N MET A 81 -40.35 -10.18 -1.22
CA MET A 81 -40.83 -11.55 -1.40
C MET A 81 -41.86 -11.92 -0.31
N LYS A 82 -41.56 -11.62 0.96
CA LYS A 82 -42.50 -11.89 2.06
C LYS A 82 -43.82 -11.13 1.89
N ASP A 83 -43.75 -9.85 1.48
CA ASP A 83 -44.94 -9.05 1.22
C ASP A 83 -45.75 -9.60 0.04
N ALA A 84 -45.08 -10.07 -1.01
CA ALA A 84 -45.73 -10.70 -2.16
C ALA A 84 -46.41 -12.01 -1.76
N ASP A 85 -45.75 -12.87 -0.98
CA ASP A 85 -46.30 -14.13 -0.48
C ASP A 85 -47.54 -13.89 0.41
N LEU A 86 -47.49 -12.86 1.26
CA LEU A 86 -48.62 -12.47 2.09
C LEU A 86 -49.81 -11.99 1.25
N ARG A 87 -49.56 -11.17 0.22
CA ARG A 87 -50.61 -10.70 -0.70
C ARG A 87 -51.19 -11.84 -1.53
N ALA A 88 -50.35 -12.75 -2.02
CA ALA A 88 -50.80 -13.94 -2.74
C ALA A 88 -51.69 -14.82 -1.86
N SER A 89 -51.31 -15.03 -0.60
CA SER A 89 -52.12 -15.80 0.37
C SER A 89 -53.48 -15.16 0.63
N ARG A 90 -53.53 -13.82 0.78
CA ARG A 90 -54.79 -13.08 0.94
C ARG A 90 -55.69 -13.18 -0.28
N LEU A 91 -55.13 -13.00 -1.48
CA LEU A 91 -55.88 -13.14 -2.73
C LEU A 91 -56.41 -14.56 -2.91
N GLN A 92 -55.64 -15.58 -2.51
CA GLN A 92 -56.08 -16.97 -2.55
C GLN A 92 -57.27 -17.22 -1.60
N GLN A 93 -57.21 -16.71 -0.38
CA GLN A 93 -58.33 -16.77 0.57
C GLN A 93 -59.58 -16.07 0.03
N GLU A 94 -59.41 -14.92 -0.63
CA GLU A 94 -60.51 -14.18 -1.24
C GLU A 94 -61.13 -14.94 -2.43
N ILE A 95 -60.30 -15.55 -3.28
CA ILE A 95 -60.76 -16.43 -4.37
C ILE A 95 -61.54 -17.63 -3.83
N GLU A 96 -61.05 -18.27 -2.76
CA GLU A 96 -61.74 -19.41 -2.12
C GLU A 96 -63.08 -18.98 -1.53
N SER A 97 -63.15 -17.84 -0.85
CA SER A 97 -64.39 -17.31 -0.28
C SER A 97 -65.46 -16.93 -1.32
N LEU A 98 -65.07 -16.68 -2.56
CA LEU A 98 -65.98 -16.38 -3.68
C LEU A 98 -66.38 -17.63 -4.47
N LYS A 99 -65.74 -18.77 -4.22
CA LYS A 99 -66.07 -20.07 -4.85
C LYS A 99 -67.02 -20.91 -4.00
N GLU A 100 -67.12 -20.64 -2.71
CA GLU A 100 -68.22 -21.10 -1.83
C GLU A 100 -69.50 -20.30 -2.07
#